data_AF-A0A6U4DUQ5-F1
#
_entry.id   AF-A0A6U4DUQ5-F1
#
_cell.length_a   1.000
_cell.length_b   1.000
_cell.length_c   1.000
_cell.angle_alpha   90.00
_cell.angle_beta   90.00
_cell.angle_gamma   90.00
#
_symmetry.space_group_name_H-M   'P 1'
#
loop_
_entity.id
_entity.type
_entity.pdbx_description
1 polymer ?
#
loop_
_entity_poly.entity_id
_entity_poly.type
_entity_poly.pdbx_seq_one_letter_code
_entity_poly.pdbx_strand_id
1 'polypeptide(L)'
;DGGGGGGGGGGSGGGVASVGGSDRPVESIVESIRRTLAELVPLRARRAAEAEAADSGPHVASAVSRCLCFVSKRVRHLADAAMGGGIDKGAIDARILVVQGGADVARQYNAMMNAIFSAAKLGVVIDALSIGRSEPPMLQQAAFLTKGAFHHLDAKSEDPLLLLLFTVFAPDVTTRKVLRMPPLRDVDFRASCLCHQRAVDEALVCPVCLSIFCEDSDAAKTGACRVCGLNMPSETAAAAVAVRNGS
;
A
#
# COMPACT_ATOMS: atom_id res chain seq x y z
N ASP A 1 -22.85 -78.87 23.00
CA ASP A 1 -23.91 -78.73 21.99
C ASP A 1 -24.40 -77.29 21.97
N GLY A 2 -24.21 -76.48 20.94
CA GLY A 2 -23.96 -76.76 19.52
C GLY A 2 -24.99 -75.98 18.69
N GLY A 3 -24.52 -75.03 17.87
CA GLY A 3 -25.28 -74.34 16.81
C GLY A 3 -25.62 -72.88 17.12
N GLY A 4 -25.23 -71.85 16.36
CA GLY A 4 -24.59 -71.78 15.04
C GLY A 4 -25.47 -70.99 14.05
N GLY A 5 -24.93 -69.89 13.50
CA GLY A 5 -25.45 -69.15 12.32
C GLY A 5 -25.90 -67.73 12.65
N GLY A 6 -25.43 -66.65 12.01
CA GLY A 6 -24.58 -66.49 10.84
C GLY A 6 -25.08 -65.33 9.98
N GLY A 7 -24.20 -64.39 9.63
CA GLY A 7 -24.29 -63.60 8.38
C GLY A 7 -24.73 -62.14 8.49
N GLY A 8 -23.95 -61.27 7.86
CA GLY A 8 -24.45 -59.99 7.35
C GLY A 8 -23.55 -58.78 7.57
N GLY A 9 -22.35 -58.78 6.99
CA GLY A 9 -21.57 -57.55 6.82
C GLY A 9 -22.32 -56.55 5.93
N GLY A 10 -22.33 -55.29 6.36
CA GLY A 10 -22.94 -54.17 5.66
C GLY A 10 -22.17 -52.89 5.96
N GLY A 11 -20.90 -52.85 5.54
CA GLY A 11 -20.22 -51.59 5.33
C GLY A 11 -20.77 -50.95 4.06
N SER A 12 -21.46 -49.81 4.19
CA SER A 12 -21.73 -48.95 3.04
C SER A 12 -21.64 -47.49 3.46
N GLY A 13 -20.59 -46.86 2.97
CA GLY A 13 -20.56 -45.45 2.57
C GLY A 13 -20.99 -44.45 3.63
N GLY A 14 -20.07 -44.13 4.55
CA GLY A 14 -19.98 -42.76 5.04
C GLY A 14 -19.76 -41.85 3.84
N GLY A 15 -20.84 -41.34 3.27
CA GLY A 15 -20.80 -40.35 2.22
C GLY A 15 -20.02 -39.17 2.75
N VAL A 16 -18.79 -39.02 2.25
CA VAL A 16 -18.10 -37.74 2.26
C VAL A 16 -19.07 -36.76 1.60
N ALA A 17 -19.72 -35.94 2.42
CA ALA A 17 -20.45 -34.79 1.94
C ALA A 17 -19.44 -34.00 1.12
N SER A 18 -19.60 -34.04 -0.20
CA SER A 18 -18.81 -33.24 -1.10
C SER A 18 -19.00 -31.79 -0.67
N VAL A 19 -17.96 -31.21 -0.10
CA VAL A 19 -17.84 -29.77 0.15
C VAL A 19 -17.67 -29.09 -1.21
N GLY A 20 -18.70 -29.18 -2.06
CA GLY A 20 -18.72 -28.68 -3.45
C GLY A 20 -19.40 -27.32 -3.57
N GLY A 21 -19.20 -26.44 -2.59
CA GLY A 21 -19.96 -25.20 -2.44
C GLY A 21 -19.15 -23.91 -2.30
N SER A 22 -17.87 -23.95 -1.86
CA SER A 22 -17.12 -22.73 -1.52
C SER A 22 -16.25 -22.17 -2.64
N ASP A 23 -15.98 -22.92 -3.70
CA ASP A 23 -14.97 -22.54 -4.68
C ASP A 23 -15.49 -21.60 -5.78
N ARG A 24 -16.79 -21.65 -6.10
CA ARG A 24 -17.42 -20.81 -7.15
C ARG A 24 -17.06 -19.31 -7.10
N PRO A 25 -17.03 -18.63 -5.94
CA PRO A 25 -16.60 -17.23 -5.89
C PRO A 25 -15.11 -17.06 -6.22
N VAL A 26 -14.25 -18.00 -5.83
CA VAL A 26 -12.80 -17.96 -6.10
C VAL A 26 -12.53 -18.20 -7.58
N GLU A 27 -13.15 -19.21 -8.21
CA GLU A 27 -13.00 -19.42 -9.65
C GLU A 27 -13.46 -18.19 -10.45
N SER A 28 -14.60 -17.59 -10.06
CA SER A 28 -15.11 -16.40 -10.74
C SER A 28 -14.15 -15.21 -10.63
N ILE A 29 -13.51 -15.02 -9.47
CA ILE A 29 -12.50 -13.98 -9.27
C ILE A 29 -11.26 -14.27 -10.11
N VAL A 30 -10.75 -15.50 -10.08
CA VAL A 30 -9.57 -15.90 -10.86
C VAL A 30 -9.80 -15.69 -12.35
N GLU A 31 -10.99 -16.05 -12.84
CA GLU A 31 -11.35 -15.84 -14.24
C GLU A 31 -11.45 -14.35 -14.60
N SER A 32 -12.04 -13.54 -13.72
CA SER A 32 -12.08 -12.08 -13.90
C SER A 32 -10.68 -11.45 -13.93
N ILE A 33 -9.77 -11.92 -13.07
CA ILE A 33 -8.37 -11.49 -13.04
C ILE A 33 -7.67 -11.91 -14.33
N ARG A 34 -7.81 -13.17 -14.77
CA ARG A 34 -7.22 -13.67 -16.02
C ARG A 34 -7.67 -12.87 -17.22
N ARG A 35 -8.97 -12.58 -17.33
CA ARG A 35 -9.53 -11.76 -18.41
C ARG A 35 -8.94 -10.35 -18.40
N THR A 36 -8.91 -9.71 -17.23
CA THR A 36 -8.35 -8.36 -17.07
C THR A 36 -6.86 -8.32 -17.42
N LEU A 37 -6.08 -9.34 -17.02
CA LEU A 37 -4.67 -9.46 -17.37
C LEU A 37 -4.49 -9.70 -18.87
N ALA A 38 -5.30 -10.55 -19.49
CA ALA A 38 -5.24 -10.81 -20.93
C ALA A 38 -5.49 -9.54 -21.76
N GLU A 39 -6.34 -8.63 -21.28
CA GLU A 39 -6.57 -7.32 -21.90
C GLU A 39 -5.41 -6.34 -21.62
N LEU A 40 -4.91 -6.27 -20.39
CA LEU A 40 -3.92 -5.27 -19.96
C LEU A 40 -2.49 -5.57 -20.39
N VAL A 41 -2.08 -6.84 -20.46
CA VAL A 41 -0.72 -7.25 -20.84
C VAL A 41 -0.34 -6.78 -22.25
N PRO A 42 -1.13 -7.02 -23.31
CA PRO A 42 -0.78 -6.55 -24.66
C PRO A 42 -0.84 -5.02 -24.77
N LEU A 43 -1.78 -4.37 -24.08
CA LEU A 43 -1.85 -2.90 -24.03
C LEU A 43 -0.62 -2.31 -23.32
N ARG A 44 -0.11 -2.96 -22.28
CA ARG A 44 1.13 -2.57 -21.62
C ARG A 44 2.36 -2.87 -22.44
N ALA A 45 2.43 -3.95 -23.20
CA ALA A 45 3.56 -4.19 -24.11
C ALA A 45 3.66 -3.08 -25.17
N ARG A 46 2.52 -2.62 -25.70
CA ARG A 46 2.45 -1.48 -26.63
C ARG A 46 2.78 -0.15 -25.93
N ARG A 47 2.22 0.07 -24.74
CA ARG A 47 2.48 1.28 -23.96
C ARG A 47 3.86 1.32 -23.31
N ALA A 48 4.55 0.21 -23.08
CA ALA A 48 5.90 0.19 -22.51
C ALA A 48 6.88 0.86 -23.49
N ALA A 49 6.70 0.61 -24.79
CA ALA A 49 7.44 1.30 -25.85
C ALA A 49 7.14 2.80 -25.91
N GLU A 50 5.93 3.22 -25.53
CA GLU A 50 5.52 4.64 -25.45
C GLU A 50 5.85 5.29 -24.09
N ALA A 51 5.92 4.50 -23.02
CA ALA A 51 6.12 4.90 -21.62
C ALA A 51 7.59 5.06 -21.25
N GLU A 52 8.50 4.40 -21.97
CA GLU A 52 9.93 4.79 -21.93
C GLU A 52 10.12 6.24 -22.42
N ALA A 53 9.24 6.74 -23.30
CA ALA A 53 9.29 8.11 -23.79
C ALA A 53 8.52 9.12 -22.92
N ALA A 54 7.61 8.67 -22.05
CA ALA A 54 6.84 9.51 -21.15
C ALA A 54 6.95 8.96 -19.73
N ASP A 55 7.69 9.64 -18.84
CA ASP A 55 7.89 9.38 -17.39
C ASP A 55 6.62 8.96 -16.62
N SER A 56 6.13 7.76 -16.89
CA SER A 56 4.84 7.23 -16.49
C SER A 56 5.09 6.05 -15.56
N GLY A 57 5.78 6.33 -14.46
CA GLY A 57 5.93 5.36 -13.39
C GLY A 57 4.59 5.02 -12.70
N PRO A 58 4.62 4.11 -11.71
CA PRO A 58 3.42 3.48 -11.16
C PRO A 58 2.47 4.50 -10.51
N HIS A 59 1.20 4.46 -10.89
CA HIS A 59 0.14 5.34 -10.35
C HIS A 59 -0.44 4.82 -9.03
N VAL A 60 0.41 4.63 -8.01
CA VAL A 60 0.00 4.02 -6.73
C VAL A 60 -0.90 4.93 -5.91
N ALA A 61 -0.63 6.24 -5.90
CA ALA A 61 -1.41 7.19 -5.12
C ALA A 61 -2.90 7.19 -5.49
N SER A 62 -3.20 7.13 -6.80
CA SER A 62 -4.58 7.10 -7.30
C SER A 62 -5.26 5.76 -7.03
N ALA A 63 -4.51 4.65 -7.12
CA ALA A 63 -5.01 3.33 -6.78
C ALA A 63 -5.40 3.24 -5.29
N VAL A 64 -4.53 3.66 -4.38
CA VAL A 64 -4.80 3.68 -2.93
C VAL A 64 -5.99 4.59 -2.62
N SER A 65 -6.04 5.79 -3.21
CA SER A 65 -7.18 6.71 -3.03
C SER A 65 -8.51 6.09 -3.48
N ARG A 66 -8.51 5.34 -4.59
CA ARG A 66 -9.70 4.63 -5.08
C ARG A 66 -10.10 3.49 -4.15
N CYS A 67 -9.14 2.72 -3.63
CA CYS A 67 -9.38 1.70 -2.61
C CYS A 67 -10.01 2.29 -1.34
N LEU A 68 -9.47 3.41 -0.84
CA LEU A 68 -10.01 4.08 0.35
C LEU A 68 -11.43 4.61 0.12
N CYS A 69 -11.71 5.16 -1.06
CA CYS A 69 -13.06 5.56 -1.44
C CYS A 69 -14.02 4.36 -1.47
N PHE A 70 -13.59 3.23 -2.02
CA PHE A 70 -14.40 2.00 -2.04
C PHE A 70 -14.69 1.49 -0.62
N VAL A 71 -13.67 1.39 0.23
CA VAL A 71 -13.82 0.99 1.64
C VAL A 71 -14.78 1.94 2.36
N SER A 72 -14.58 3.25 2.22
CA SER A 72 -15.41 4.27 2.87
C SER A 72 -16.88 4.19 2.42
N LYS A 73 -17.13 4.00 1.12
CA LYS A 73 -18.48 3.80 0.59
C LYS A 73 -19.09 2.51 1.13
N ARG A 74 -18.34 1.43 1.19
CA ARG A 74 -18.84 0.14 1.69
C ARG A 74 -19.21 0.21 3.16
N VAL A 75 -18.37 0.83 3.99
CA VAL A 75 -18.67 1.09 5.41
C VAL A 75 -19.95 1.91 5.56
N ARG A 76 -20.11 2.98 4.78
CA ARG A 76 -21.34 3.80 4.80
C ARG A 76 -22.58 3.02 4.36
N HIS A 77 -22.50 2.26 3.27
CA HIS A 77 -23.62 1.45 2.79
C HIS A 77 -24.05 0.39 3.81
N LEU A 78 -23.10 -0.23 4.52
CA LEU A 78 -23.44 -1.17 5.60
C LEU A 78 -24.08 -0.44 6.79
N ALA A 79 -23.62 0.78 7.11
CA ALA A 79 -24.21 1.61 8.15
C ALA A 79 -25.64 2.03 7.82
N ASP A 80 -25.89 2.45 6.58
CA ASP A 80 -27.22 2.83 6.10
C ASP A 80 -28.18 1.63 6.09
N ALA A 81 -27.69 0.45 5.68
CA ALA A 81 -28.48 -0.79 5.66
C ALA A 81 -28.85 -1.30 7.06
N ALA A 82 -28.10 -0.92 8.10
CA ALA A 82 -28.32 -1.34 9.48
C ALA A 82 -29.38 -0.51 10.24
N MET A 83 -30.23 0.27 9.55
CA MET A 83 -31.39 0.98 10.12
C MET A 83 -31.04 1.88 11.32
N GLY A 84 -30.15 2.87 11.14
CA GLY A 84 -29.95 3.97 12.09
C GLY A 84 -29.30 3.60 13.43
N GLY A 85 -28.97 2.32 13.65
CA GLY A 85 -28.03 1.92 14.70
C GLY A 85 -26.63 2.32 14.27
N GLY A 86 -26.04 3.29 14.97
CA GLY A 86 -24.69 3.77 14.67
C GLY A 86 -23.73 2.60 14.56
N ILE A 87 -23.23 2.35 13.34
CA ILE A 87 -22.18 1.36 13.16
C ILE A 87 -20.91 1.93 13.76
N ASP A 88 -20.36 1.22 14.73
CA ASP A 88 -19.05 1.49 15.31
C ASP A 88 -18.00 1.55 14.19
N LYS A 89 -17.02 2.44 14.35
CA LYS A 89 -15.78 2.46 13.54
C LYS A 89 -15.11 1.07 13.66
N GLY A 90 -15.49 0.11 12.81
CA GLY A 90 -15.09 -1.28 12.96
C GLY A 90 -15.95 -2.34 12.27
N ALA A 91 -17.09 -2.02 11.64
CA ALA A 91 -17.90 -3.04 10.94
C ALA A 91 -17.19 -3.75 9.78
N ILE A 92 -16.11 -3.17 9.25
CA ILE A 92 -15.27 -3.82 8.26
C ILE A 92 -13.82 -3.65 8.70
N ASP A 93 -13.15 -4.78 9.00
CA ASP A 93 -11.69 -4.81 9.11
C ASP A 93 -11.08 -4.74 7.71
N ALA A 94 -10.91 -3.51 7.21
CA ALA A 94 -10.39 -3.25 5.88
C ALA A 94 -8.86 -3.06 5.92
N ARG A 95 -8.17 -3.74 5.02
CA ARG A 95 -6.72 -3.62 4.80
C ARG A 95 -6.42 -3.51 3.32
N ILE A 96 -5.32 -2.85 2.99
CA ILE A 96 -4.86 -2.64 1.62
C ILE A 96 -3.47 -3.26 1.50
N LEU A 97 -3.30 -4.23 0.60
CA LEU A 97 -1.99 -4.72 0.17
C LEU A 97 -1.60 -4.03 -1.14
N VAL A 98 -0.49 -3.30 -1.13
CA VAL A 98 0.10 -2.68 -2.32
C VAL A 98 1.24 -3.57 -2.80
N VAL A 99 1.15 -4.05 -4.05
CA VAL A 99 2.25 -4.77 -4.70
C VAL A 99 2.81 -3.88 -5.81
N GLN A 100 4.08 -3.48 -5.68
CA GLN A 100 4.74 -2.56 -6.60
C GLN A 100 6.00 -3.19 -7.18
N GLY A 101 6.03 -3.31 -8.50
CA GLY A 101 7.18 -3.85 -9.27
C GLY A 101 8.13 -2.79 -9.84
N GLY A 102 7.92 -1.50 -9.52
CA GLY A 102 8.61 -0.37 -10.15
C GLY A 102 9.12 0.66 -9.14
N ALA A 103 9.93 1.60 -9.62
CA ALA A 103 10.45 2.69 -8.80
C ALA A 103 9.36 3.72 -8.43
N ASP A 104 9.57 4.42 -7.31
CA ASP A 104 8.68 5.52 -6.90
C ASP A 104 8.78 6.70 -7.86
N VAL A 105 7.63 7.34 -8.10
CA VAL A 105 7.59 8.58 -8.87
C VAL A 105 7.38 9.76 -7.93
N ALA A 106 8.38 10.61 -7.86
CA ALA A 106 8.43 11.77 -6.99
C ALA A 106 7.17 12.67 -7.08
N ARG A 107 6.64 12.87 -8.29
CA ARG A 107 5.40 13.66 -8.52
C ARG A 107 4.16 13.15 -7.78
N GLN A 108 4.14 11.89 -7.36
CA GLN A 108 3.02 11.28 -6.66
C GLN A 108 3.13 11.37 -5.14
N TYR A 109 4.26 11.84 -4.61
CA TYR A 109 4.53 11.86 -3.17
C TYR A 109 3.41 12.55 -2.38
N ASN A 110 3.04 13.79 -2.75
CA ASN A 110 2.01 14.54 -2.03
C ASN A 110 0.65 13.82 -2.06
N ALA A 111 0.26 13.28 -3.21
CA ALA A 111 -0.99 12.55 -3.35
C ALA A 111 -0.98 11.25 -2.54
N MET A 112 0.15 10.54 -2.53
CA MET A 112 0.32 9.31 -1.76
C MET A 112 0.30 9.59 -0.26
N MET A 113 1.01 10.62 0.22
CA MET A 113 1.02 11.00 1.64
C MET A 113 -0.38 11.39 2.13
N ASN A 114 -1.14 12.15 1.34
CA ASN A 114 -2.54 12.47 1.66
C ASN A 114 -3.41 11.20 1.75
N ALA A 115 -3.19 10.23 0.86
CA ALA A 115 -3.88 8.95 0.92
C ALA A 115 -3.47 8.12 2.15
N ILE A 116 -2.20 8.09 2.51
CA ILE A 116 -1.66 7.41 3.70
C ILE A 116 -2.26 8.01 4.98
N PHE A 117 -2.27 9.33 5.13
CA PHE A 117 -2.88 9.98 6.30
C PHE A 117 -4.39 9.76 6.37
N SER A 118 -5.04 9.71 5.21
CA SER A 118 -6.46 9.35 5.13
C SER A 118 -6.71 7.90 5.57
N ALA A 119 -5.86 6.96 5.14
CA ALA A 119 -5.93 5.57 5.55
C ALA A 119 -5.73 5.42 7.06
N ALA A 120 -4.69 6.06 7.62
CA ALA A 120 -4.40 6.06 9.05
C ALA A 120 -5.58 6.61 9.87
N LYS A 121 -6.22 7.71 9.41
CA LYS A 121 -7.40 8.29 10.05
C LYS A 121 -8.63 7.37 10.01
N LEU A 122 -8.76 6.57 8.95
CA LEU A 122 -9.82 5.58 8.79
C LEU A 122 -9.52 4.27 9.53
N GLY A 123 -8.33 4.10 10.10
CA GLY A 123 -7.89 2.84 10.71
C GLY A 123 -7.62 1.73 9.69
N VAL A 124 -7.43 2.09 8.42
CA VAL A 124 -7.11 1.13 7.34
C VAL A 124 -5.60 0.95 7.28
N VAL A 125 -5.14 -0.28 7.50
CA VAL A 125 -3.72 -0.64 7.44
C VAL A 125 -3.30 -0.82 5.98
N ILE A 126 -2.15 -0.25 5.62
CA ILE A 126 -1.51 -0.43 4.31
C ILE A 126 -0.30 -1.34 4.49
N ASP A 127 -0.38 -2.52 3.90
CA ASP A 127 0.75 -3.42 3.71
C ASP A 127 1.38 -3.18 2.34
N ALA A 128 2.69 -3.33 2.24
CA ALA A 128 3.43 -3.08 1.00
C ALA A 128 4.43 -4.18 0.69
N LEU A 129 4.36 -4.68 -0.54
CA LEU A 129 5.31 -5.60 -1.14
C LEU A 129 5.98 -4.89 -2.32
N SER A 130 7.27 -4.64 -2.21
CA SER A 130 8.10 -4.14 -3.30
C SER A 130 8.81 -5.29 -3.98
N ILE A 131 8.80 -5.31 -5.31
CA ILE A 131 9.55 -6.24 -6.14
C ILE A 131 10.42 -5.40 -7.07
N GLY A 132 11.74 -5.54 -7.01
CA GLY A 132 12.61 -4.73 -7.88
C GLY A 132 14.04 -4.66 -7.41
N ARG A 133 14.75 -3.62 -7.88
CA ARG A 133 16.17 -3.39 -7.56
C ARG A 133 16.39 -2.46 -6.37
N SER A 134 15.38 -1.68 -5.99
CA SER A 134 15.48 -0.68 -4.94
C SER A 134 14.23 -0.67 -4.08
N GLU A 135 14.40 -0.39 -2.80
CA GLU A 135 13.30 -0.22 -1.88
C GLU A 135 12.64 1.16 -2.05
N PRO A 136 11.33 1.23 -2.36
CA PRO A 136 10.61 2.49 -2.49
C PRO A 136 10.35 3.13 -1.12
N PRO A 137 10.97 4.29 -0.79
CA PRO A 137 10.81 4.92 0.52
C PRO A 137 9.36 5.31 0.81
N MET A 138 8.60 5.68 -0.23
CA MET A 138 7.20 6.09 -0.08
C MET A 138 6.31 4.95 0.42
N LEU A 139 6.58 3.71 0.00
CA LEU A 139 5.86 2.53 0.47
C LEU A 139 6.28 2.11 1.88
N GLN A 140 7.55 2.28 2.24
CA GLN A 140 8.00 2.08 3.61
C GLN A 140 7.31 3.06 4.57
N GLN A 141 7.24 4.35 4.20
CA GLN A 141 6.50 5.36 4.95
C GLN A 141 5.01 5.00 5.06
N ALA A 142 4.39 4.50 3.99
CA ALA A 142 2.99 4.07 3.99
C ALA A 142 2.73 2.96 5.02
N ALA A 143 3.55 1.91 5.01
CA ALA A 143 3.46 0.81 5.95
C ALA A 143 3.73 1.28 7.38
N PHE A 144 4.75 2.11 7.60
CA PHE A 144 5.07 2.63 8.93
C PHE A 144 3.93 3.46 9.53
N LEU A 145 3.46 4.47 8.79
CA LEU A 145 2.46 5.42 9.27
C LEU A 145 1.09 4.77 9.52
N THR A 146 0.78 3.68 8.81
CA THR A 146 -0.48 2.92 8.98
C THR A 146 -0.32 1.69 9.87
N LYS A 147 0.89 1.44 10.41
CA LYS A 147 1.22 0.25 11.24
C LYS A 147 1.03 -1.08 10.48
N GLY A 148 1.32 -1.08 9.19
CA GLY A 148 1.33 -2.25 8.32
C GLY A 148 2.71 -2.92 8.23
N ALA A 149 2.79 -3.91 7.36
CA ALA A 149 4.01 -4.65 7.05
C ALA A 149 4.60 -4.21 5.70
N PHE A 150 5.92 -4.14 5.63
CA PHE A 150 6.67 -3.89 4.40
C PHE A 150 7.64 -5.03 4.16
N HIS A 151 7.73 -5.49 2.91
CA HIS A 151 8.76 -6.41 2.49
C HIS A 151 9.26 -6.05 1.09
N HIS A 152 10.57 -6.13 0.90
CA HIS A 152 11.21 -5.95 -0.40
C HIS A 152 11.77 -7.28 -0.90
N LEU A 153 11.50 -7.58 -2.16
CA LEU A 153 12.05 -8.72 -2.87
C LEU A 153 12.96 -8.22 -3.97
N ASP A 154 14.22 -8.64 -3.91
CA ASP A 154 15.16 -8.39 -4.99
C ASP A 154 14.72 -9.19 -6.21
N ALA A 155 14.73 -8.55 -7.39
CA ALA A 155 14.43 -9.24 -8.64
C ALA A 155 15.36 -10.44 -8.93
N LYS A 156 16.50 -10.53 -8.24
CA LYS A 156 17.46 -11.65 -8.35
C LYS A 156 17.22 -12.79 -7.36
N SER A 157 16.45 -12.57 -6.30
CA SER A 157 16.18 -13.61 -5.30
C SER A 157 15.08 -14.56 -5.78
N GLU A 158 15.28 -15.87 -5.63
CA GLU A 158 14.26 -16.89 -5.86
C GLU A 158 13.34 -17.05 -4.63
N ASP A 159 12.98 -15.93 -4.01
CA ASP A 159 12.18 -15.96 -2.79
C ASP A 159 10.77 -16.49 -3.08
N PRO A 160 10.27 -17.44 -2.27
CA PRO A 160 8.96 -18.03 -2.49
C PRO A 160 7.85 -17.02 -2.19
N LEU A 161 7.41 -16.28 -3.22
CA LEU A 161 6.34 -15.27 -3.14
C LEU A 161 5.11 -15.76 -2.38
N LEU A 162 4.70 -16.99 -2.64
CA LEU A 162 3.52 -17.58 -2.01
C LEU A 162 3.71 -17.75 -0.50
N LEU A 163 4.89 -18.22 -0.08
CA LEU A 163 5.21 -18.37 1.34
C LEU A 163 5.23 -17.00 2.02
N LEU A 164 5.81 -15.99 1.38
CA LEU A 164 5.81 -14.62 1.89
C LEU A 164 4.37 -14.07 2.06
N LEU A 165 3.53 -14.25 1.03
CA LEU A 165 2.14 -13.82 1.07
C LEU A 165 1.38 -14.47 2.24
N PHE A 166 1.57 -15.77 2.46
CA PHE A 166 0.90 -16.48 3.57
C PHE A 166 1.46 -16.15 4.95
N THR A 167 2.76 -15.89 5.07
CA THR A 167 3.40 -15.70 6.38
C THR A 167 3.39 -14.26 6.86
N VAL A 168 3.51 -13.28 5.95
CA VAL A 168 3.61 -11.85 6.30
C VAL A 168 2.29 -11.13 6.06
N PHE A 169 1.63 -11.36 4.94
CA PHE A 169 0.52 -10.53 4.49
C PHE A 169 -0.87 -11.13 4.78
N ALA A 170 -1.01 -12.45 4.84
CA ALA A 170 -2.27 -13.11 5.16
C ALA A 170 -2.72 -12.94 6.64
N PRO A 171 -1.84 -12.99 7.66
CA PRO A 171 -2.25 -12.81 9.05
C PRO A 171 -2.88 -11.44 9.27
N ASP A 172 -3.92 -11.39 10.10
CA ASP A 172 -4.57 -10.14 10.48
C ASP A 172 -3.75 -9.30 11.47
N VAL A 173 -4.16 -8.04 11.68
CA VAL A 173 -3.45 -7.07 12.52
C VAL A 173 -3.34 -7.52 13.98
N THR A 174 -4.30 -8.30 14.49
CA THR A 174 -4.26 -8.82 15.86
C THR A 174 -3.31 -10.01 15.97
N THR A 175 -3.38 -10.96 15.03
CA THR A 175 -2.50 -12.13 14.96
C THR A 175 -1.04 -11.72 14.78
N ARG A 176 -0.76 -10.66 14.02
CA ARG A 176 0.60 -10.12 13.84
C ARG A 176 1.27 -9.66 15.15
N LYS A 177 0.51 -9.36 16.21
CA LYS A 177 1.08 -8.94 17.51
C LYS A 177 1.73 -10.09 18.28
N VAL A 178 1.31 -11.32 18.01
CA VAL A 178 1.87 -12.53 18.64
C VAL A 178 2.86 -13.25 17.73
N LEU A 179 2.86 -12.93 16.44
CA LEU A 179 3.85 -13.41 15.49
C LEU A 179 5.10 -12.56 15.52
N ARG A 180 6.26 -13.20 15.30
CA ARG A 180 7.53 -12.50 15.13
C ARG A 180 7.61 -11.94 13.70
N MET A 181 6.99 -10.78 13.49
CA MET A 181 7.00 -10.11 12.19
C MET A 181 8.37 -9.52 11.85
N PRO A 182 8.76 -9.46 10.56
CA PRO A 182 9.91 -8.69 10.11
C PRO A 182 9.75 -7.22 10.57
N PRO A 183 10.75 -6.64 11.25
CA PRO A 183 10.67 -5.26 11.68
C PRO A 183 10.81 -4.32 10.47
N LEU A 184 10.01 -3.26 10.42
CA LEU A 184 10.35 -2.09 9.61
C LEU A 184 11.50 -1.36 10.30
N ARG A 185 12.68 -1.36 9.68
CA ARG A 185 13.85 -0.59 10.13
C ARG A 185 14.26 0.36 9.01
N ASP A 186 14.84 1.49 9.39
CA ASP A 186 15.47 2.45 8.47
C ASP A 186 14.53 3.11 7.46
N VAL A 187 13.31 3.46 7.89
CA VAL A 187 12.38 4.25 7.06
C VAL A 187 12.92 5.67 6.88
N ASP A 188 13.17 6.06 5.63
CA ASP A 188 13.63 7.42 5.29
C ASP A 188 12.46 8.40 5.35
N PHE A 189 12.47 9.31 6.32
CA PHE A 189 11.50 10.40 6.52
C PHE A 189 12.02 11.76 6.08
N ARG A 190 13.18 11.81 5.42
CA ARG A 190 13.69 13.07 4.90
C ARG A 190 12.68 13.70 3.96
N ALA A 191 12.56 15.01 4.09
CA ALA A 191 11.67 15.77 3.25
C ALA A 191 12.22 15.78 1.82
N SER A 192 11.32 15.68 0.84
CA SER A 192 11.67 15.88 -0.55
C SER A 192 11.45 17.34 -0.92
N CYS A 193 12.46 17.97 -1.50
CA CYS A 193 12.37 19.35 -1.93
C CYS A 193 11.40 19.49 -3.12
N LEU A 194 10.56 20.54 -3.15
CA LEU A 194 9.58 20.72 -4.23
C LEU A 194 10.24 21.11 -5.57
N CYS A 195 11.46 21.67 -5.52
CA CYS A 195 12.29 22.05 -6.68
C CYS A 195 12.67 20.84 -7.55
N HIS A 196 13.30 19.84 -6.94
CA HIS A 196 13.90 18.70 -7.65
C HIS A 196 13.32 17.35 -7.25
N GLN A 197 12.46 17.31 -6.23
CA GLN A 197 11.87 16.09 -5.67
C GLN A 197 12.91 15.09 -5.14
N ARG A 198 14.04 15.62 -4.66
CA ARG A 198 15.09 14.85 -3.99
C ARG A 198 14.97 15.01 -2.49
N ALA A 199 15.28 13.96 -1.74
CA ALA A 199 15.44 14.02 -0.30
C ALA A 199 16.53 15.04 0.07
N VAL A 200 16.26 15.86 1.09
CA VAL A 200 17.16 16.90 1.57
C VAL A 200 17.31 16.79 3.09
N ASP A 201 18.55 16.94 3.57
CA ASP A 201 18.87 16.93 5.00
C ASP A 201 18.74 18.34 5.61
N GLU A 202 18.93 19.39 4.81
CA GLU A 202 18.75 20.79 5.19
C GLU A 202 17.93 21.49 4.11
N ALA A 203 16.93 22.27 4.53
CA ALA A 203 16.01 22.89 3.59
C ALA A 203 15.44 24.22 4.08
N LEU A 204 15.10 25.08 3.13
CA LEU A 204 14.32 26.30 3.36
C LEU A 204 12.83 25.98 3.34
N VAL A 205 12.11 26.36 4.40
CA VAL A 205 10.65 26.16 4.51
C VAL A 205 9.92 27.50 4.41
N CYS A 206 8.97 27.61 3.49
CA CYS A 206 8.14 28.81 3.40
C CYS A 206 7.20 28.92 4.61
N PRO A 207 7.22 30.04 5.37
CA PRO A 207 6.40 30.17 6.58
C PRO A 207 4.88 30.25 6.30
N VAL A 208 4.49 30.55 5.06
CA VAL A 208 3.07 30.70 4.68
C VAL A 208 2.49 29.40 4.15
N CYS A 209 3.16 28.77 3.18
CA CYS A 209 2.62 27.56 2.53
C CYS A 209 3.32 26.27 2.94
N LEU A 210 4.32 26.33 3.83
CA LEU A 210 5.09 25.19 4.32
C LEU A 210 5.80 24.38 3.22
N SER A 211 5.97 24.97 2.03
CA SER A 211 6.70 24.35 0.93
C SER A 211 8.19 24.28 1.25
N ILE A 212 8.80 23.12 1.00
CA ILE A 212 10.18 22.80 1.32
C ILE A 212 11.06 22.95 0.07
N PHE A 213 12.16 23.69 0.19
CA PHE A 213 13.07 24.00 -0.90
C PHE A 213 14.52 23.63 -0.58
N CYS A 214 15.22 23.14 -1.59
CA CYS A 214 16.64 22.83 -1.58
C CYS A 214 17.50 24.11 -1.64
N GLU A 215 18.77 24.01 -1.24
CA GLU A 215 19.77 25.08 -1.37
C GLU A 215 19.95 25.58 -2.82
N ASP A 216 19.81 24.70 -3.80
CA ASP A 216 19.95 25.02 -5.22
C ASP A 216 18.75 25.78 -5.81
N SER A 217 17.65 25.89 -5.06
CA SER A 217 16.39 26.43 -5.57
C SER A 217 16.45 27.94 -5.79
N ASP A 218 15.63 28.42 -6.74
CA ASP A 218 15.41 29.86 -6.90
C ASP A 218 14.87 30.50 -5.62
N ALA A 219 14.13 29.75 -4.80
CA ALA A 219 13.62 30.23 -3.53
C ALA A 219 14.76 30.57 -2.55
N ALA A 220 15.84 29.78 -2.55
CA ALA A 220 17.05 30.06 -1.79
C ALA A 220 17.87 31.21 -2.38
N LYS A 221 17.91 31.34 -3.72
CA LYS A 221 18.71 32.37 -4.41
C LYS A 221 18.06 33.75 -4.45
N THR A 222 16.74 33.80 -4.65
CA THR A 222 15.97 35.04 -4.87
C THR A 222 15.13 35.44 -3.67
N GLY A 223 14.98 34.54 -2.68
CA GLY A 223 14.05 34.71 -1.57
C GLY A 223 12.59 34.46 -1.94
N ALA A 224 12.22 34.32 -3.21
CA ALA A 224 10.82 34.19 -3.62
C ALA A 224 10.31 32.74 -3.59
N CYS A 225 9.23 32.49 -2.84
CA CYS A 225 8.54 31.21 -2.85
C CYS A 225 7.80 31.01 -4.19
N ARG A 226 8.19 29.98 -4.95
CA ARG A 226 7.54 29.63 -6.24
C ARG A 226 6.09 29.15 -6.12
N VAL A 227 5.62 28.79 -4.92
CA VAL A 227 4.26 28.26 -4.70
C VAL A 227 3.27 29.38 -4.40
N CYS A 228 3.58 30.23 -3.42
CA CYS A 228 2.66 31.30 -2.98
C CYS A 228 3.12 32.71 -3.39
N GLY A 229 4.30 32.87 -3.97
CA GLY A 229 4.83 34.17 -4.40
C GLY A 229 5.39 35.05 -3.27
N LEU A 230 5.42 34.55 -2.03
CA LEU A 230 5.97 35.30 -0.90
C LEU A 230 7.47 35.56 -1.09
N ASN A 231 7.90 36.81 -0.92
CA ASN A 231 9.32 37.13 -0.76
C ASN A 231 9.74 36.86 0.69
N MET A 232 10.56 35.83 0.88
CA MET A 232 11.04 35.38 2.18
C MET A 232 12.18 36.31 2.64
N PRO A 233 12.10 36.88 3.86
CA PRO A 233 13.19 37.67 4.42
C PRO A 233 14.51 36.88 4.41
N SER A 234 15.63 37.55 4.14
CA SER A 234 16.97 36.93 4.06
C SER A 234 17.36 36.14 5.32
N GLU A 235 16.88 36.55 6.50
CA GLU A 235 17.11 35.84 7.77
C GLU A 235 16.31 34.52 7.88
N THR A 236 15.07 34.48 7.36
CA THR A 236 14.28 33.25 7.28
C THR A 236 14.71 32.36 6.11
N ALA A 237 15.23 32.93 5.02
CA ALA A 237 15.85 32.19 3.93
C ALA A 237 17.12 31.44 4.38
N ALA A 238 17.82 31.99 5.39
CA ALA A 238 19.02 31.41 6.00
C ALA A 238 18.72 30.37 7.09
N ALA A 239 17.47 30.27 7.58
CA ALA A 239 17.08 29.26 8.57
C ALA A 239 16.82 27.92 7.87
N ALA A 240 17.89 27.29 7.38
CA ALA A 240 17.85 25.91 6.93
C ALA A 240 17.41 25.04 8.12
N VAL A 241 16.24 24.41 7.99
CA VAL A 241 15.75 23.47 9.01
C VAL A 241 16.37 22.12 8.71
N ALA A 242 17.15 21.60 9.65
CA ALA A 242 17.67 20.24 9.57
C ALA A 242 16.49 19.25 9.62
N VAL A 243 16.29 18.51 8.54
CA VAL A 243 15.29 17.46 8.43
C VAL A 243 15.93 16.17 8.88
N ARG A 244 15.79 15.87 10.17
CA ARG A 244 16.34 14.63 10.74
C ARG A 244 15.45 13.44 10.38
N ASN A 245 16.08 12.32 10.04
CA ASN A 245 15.37 11.03 10.02
C ASN A 245 14.86 10.71 11.42
N GLY A 246 13.54 10.55 11.54
CA GLY A 246 12.92 10.03 12.75
C GLY A 246 13.34 8.58 12.93
N SER A 247 14.24 8.34 13.88
CA SER A 247 14.60 7.00 14.35
C SER A 247 13.63 6.53 15.44
#